data_AF-A0A1B9P422-F1
#
_entry.id   AF-A0A1B9P422-F1
#
_cell.length_a   1.000
_cell.length_b   1.000
_cell.length_c   1.000
_cell.angle_alpha   90.00
_cell.angle_beta   90.00
_cell.angle_gamma   90.00
#
_symmetry.space_group_name_H-M   'P 1'
#
loop_
_entity.id
_entity.type
_entity.pdbx_description
1 polymer ?
#
loop_
_entity_poly.entity_id
_entity_poly.type
_entity_poly.pdbx_seq_one_letter_code
_entity_poly.pdbx_strand_id
1 'polypeptide(L)'
;MNKSKLLSIIVTAGLLAACDTEDDNEIDSILINRNDYKVVEFTLEPNQQANISVQDISHLLSESYIIDEGGYQYWESDTQDKDFGNALLSFYYAFPPLSGKQSSGWLGLNDGGSSSKLFYLFFENTAFGVISPPVAGDAESSTMMYTIDIRNRQD
;
A
#
# COMPACT_ATOMS: atom_id res chain seq x y z
N MET A 1 64.47 -0.23 17.65
CA MET A 1 63.62 0.75 18.38
C MET A 1 62.23 0.62 17.78
N ASN A 2 61.30 -0.20 18.29
CA ASN A 2 60.72 -0.36 19.63
C ASN A 2 59.73 0.76 20.00
N LYS A 3 58.50 0.32 20.30
CA LYS A 3 57.36 1.01 20.95
C LYS A 3 56.50 1.86 19.99
N SER A 4 55.19 1.68 19.86
CA SER A 4 54.22 1.43 20.94
C SER A 4 52.99 0.64 20.48
N LYS A 5 52.57 -0.30 21.33
CA LYS A 5 51.21 -0.82 21.41
C LYS A 5 50.28 0.29 21.91
N LEU A 6 49.05 0.35 21.43
CA LEU A 6 47.90 0.72 22.26
C LEU A 6 46.64 0.07 21.68
N LEU A 7 46.24 -1.00 22.37
CA LEU A 7 44.89 -1.51 22.40
C LEU A 7 44.02 -0.44 23.05
N SER A 8 42.87 -0.12 22.48
CA SER A 8 41.79 0.55 23.21
C SER A 8 40.52 -0.24 22.94
N ILE A 9 40.28 -1.18 23.86
CA ILE A 9 38.98 -1.78 24.09
C ILE A 9 38.16 -0.70 24.80
N ILE A 10 37.11 -0.20 24.16
CA ILE A 10 36.02 0.47 24.86
C ILE A 10 34.88 -0.55 24.87
N VAL A 11 34.77 -1.25 26.01
CA VAL A 11 33.54 -1.93 26.43
C VAL A 11 32.96 -1.09 27.55
N THR A 12 31.88 -0.40 27.24
CA THR A 12 30.83 0.05 28.16
C THR A 12 29.56 -0.09 27.32
N ALA A 13 28.87 -1.23 27.40
CA ALA A 13 27.89 -1.56 28.43
C ALA A 13 26.76 -0.53 28.51
N GLY A 14 25.60 -0.94 27.99
CA GLY A 14 24.30 -0.66 28.60
C GLY A 14 23.76 0.76 28.51
N LEU A 15 22.85 0.95 27.56
CA LEU A 15 21.56 1.63 27.66
C LEU A 15 20.90 1.26 26.31
N LEU A 16 20.14 0.17 26.17
CA LEU A 16 18.75 0.08 26.61
C LEU A 16 18.13 1.46 26.91
N ALA A 17 18.26 2.38 25.96
CA ALA A 17 17.16 3.26 25.68
C ALA A 17 16.12 2.39 24.97
N ALA A 18 15.22 1.79 25.76
CA ALA A 18 13.85 1.64 25.32
C ALA A 18 13.37 3.06 25.01
N CYS A 19 13.64 3.51 23.79
CA CYS A 19 12.90 4.61 23.21
C CYS A 19 11.58 3.95 22.81
N ASP A 20 10.63 4.08 23.73
CA ASP A 20 9.21 3.98 23.49
C ASP A 20 8.90 4.98 22.37
N THR A 21 9.14 4.59 21.13
CA THR A 21 8.53 5.23 19.97
C THR A 21 7.14 4.67 19.90
N GLU A 22 6.19 5.49 20.33
CA GLU A 22 4.79 5.36 19.94
C GLU A 22 4.72 4.88 18.49
N ASP A 23 3.86 3.89 18.25
CA ASP A 23 3.56 3.28 16.97
C ASP A 23 3.42 4.35 15.88
N ASP A 24 4.53 4.68 15.20
CA ASP A 24 4.56 5.49 14.00
C ASP A 24 3.88 4.63 12.93
N ASN A 25 2.55 4.69 12.87
CA ASN A 25 1.82 4.26 11.70
C ASN A 25 2.39 5.08 10.54
N GLU A 26 3.31 4.49 9.79
CA GLU A 26 3.97 5.12 8.66
C GLU A 26 2.90 5.43 7.61
N ILE A 27 2.44 6.68 7.61
CA ILE A 27 1.47 7.15 6.62
C ILE A 27 2.25 7.56 5.38
N ASP A 28 2.14 6.74 4.35
CA ASP A 28 2.71 7.00 3.05
C ASP A 28 1.74 7.79 2.17
N SER A 29 2.27 8.40 1.10
CA SER A 29 1.47 9.04 0.07
C SER A 29 1.99 8.76 -1.32
N ILE A 30 1.07 8.73 -2.29
CA ILE A 30 1.37 8.56 -3.71
C ILE A 30 0.64 9.61 -4.54
N LEU A 31 1.28 10.04 -5.62
CA LEU A 31 0.68 10.89 -6.64
C LEU A 31 0.32 10.05 -7.86
N ILE A 32 -0.92 10.17 -8.33
CA ILE A 32 -1.47 9.42 -9.46
C ILE A 32 -1.95 10.41 -10.51
N ASN A 33 -1.25 10.46 -11.64
CA ASN A 33 -1.64 11.31 -12.76
C ASN A 33 -2.92 10.81 -13.42
N ARG A 34 -3.59 11.68 -14.15
CA ARG A 34 -4.75 11.31 -14.97
C ARG A 34 -4.37 10.21 -15.96
N ASN A 35 -5.27 9.24 -16.10
CA ASN A 35 -5.09 8.10 -16.98
C ASN A 35 -3.83 7.29 -16.63
N ASP A 36 -3.56 7.18 -15.34
CA ASP A 36 -2.46 6.42 -14.75
C ASP A 36 -2.97 5.68 -13.49
N TYR A 37 -2.18 4.70 -13.06
CA TYR A 37 -2.41 3.97 -11.82
C TYR A 37 -1.08 3.80 -11.07
N LYS A 38 -1.18 3.45 -9.80
CA LYS A 38 -0.03 3.12 -8.94
C LYS A 38 -0.40 1.93 -8.09
N VAL A 39 0.61 1.16 -7.71
CA VAL A 39 0.44 0.03 -6.80
C VAL A 39 1.45 0.12 -5.67
N VAL A 40 1.04 -0.37 -4.51
CA VAL A 40 1.91 -0.60 -3.36
C VAL A 40 1.86 -2.08 -3.03
N GLU A 41 3.01 -2.73 -3.02
CA GLU A 41 3.16 -4.14 -2.73
C GLU A 41 3.13 -4.39 -1.23
N PHE A 42 2.44 -5.45 -0.80
CA PHE A 42 2.52 -5.95 0.56
C PHE A 42 2.35 -7.47 0.58
N THR A 43 3.10 -8.14 1.45
CA THR A 43 3.08 -9.60 1.56
C THR A 43 2.46 -10.00 2.89
N LEU A 44 1.59 -11.00 2.85
CA LEU A 44 1.04 -11.62 4.06
C LEU A 44 1.62 -13.02 4.25
N GLU A 45 2.20 -13.26 5.41
CA GLU A 45 2.55 -14.60 5.87
C GLU A 45 1.29 -15.43 6.16
N PRO A 46 1.41 -16.76 6.27
CA PRO A 46 0.29 -17.62 6.67
C PRO A 46 -0.41 -17.13 7.94
N ASN A 47 -1.75 -17.08 7.90
CA ASN A 47 -2.61 -16.64 9.02
C ASN A 47 -2.41 -15.17 9.44
N GLN A 48 -1.87 -14.33 8.55
CA GLN A 48 -1.89 -12.88 8.73
C GLN A 48 -3.12 -12.24 8.11
N GLN A 49 -3.53 -11.15 8.74
CA GLN A 49 -4.60 -10.28 8.31
C GLN A 49 -4.06 -8.87 8.12
N ALA A 50 -4.68 -8.12 7.21
CA ALA A 50 -4.33 -6.75 6.90
C ALA A 50 -5.50 -5.81 7.22
N ASN A 51 -5.21 -4.63 7.78
CA ASN A 51 -6.14 -3.51 7.80
C ASN A 51 -5.54 -2.36 7.01
N ILE A 52 -6.20 -1.98 5.93
CA ILE A 52 -5.72 -0.95 5.04
C ILE A 52 -6.61 0.27 5.17
N SER A 53 -5.98 1.42 5.40
CA SER A 53 -6.64 2.71 5.33
C SER A 53 -6.19 3.46 4.09
N VAL A 54 -7.11 4.14 3.43
CA VAL A 54 -6.82 5.04 2.30
C VAL A 54 -7.55 6.37 2.48
N GLN A 55 -6.96 7.45 2.00
CA GLN A 55 -7.53 8.78 2.06
C GLN A 55 -7.10 9.59 0.85
N ASP A 56 -8.07 10.13 0.10
CA ASP A 56 -7.80 11.17 -0.89
C ASP A 56 -7.66 12.53 -0.19
N ILE A 57 -6.56 13.23 -0.46
CA ILE A 57 -6.29 14.59 0.03
C ILE A 57 -6.34 15.65 -1.08
N SER A 58 -6.53 15.25 -2.33
CA SER A 58 -6.65 16.14 -3.49
C SER A 58 -8.10 16.49 -3.83
N HIS A 59 -9.08 15.90 -3.12
CA HIS A 59 -10.52 16.05 -3.38
C HIS A 59 -10.94 15.61 -4.79
N LEU A 60 -10.17 14.68 -5.38
CA LEU A 60 -10.51 13.99 -6.60
C LEU A 60 -11.01 12.61 -6.24
N LEU A 61 -12.27 12.34 -6.55
CA LEU A 61 -12.82 11.00 -6.41
C LEU A 61 -11.90 10.01 -7.14
N SER A 62 -11.27 9.12 -6.38
CA SER A 62 -10.39 8.06 -6.85
C SER A 62 -10.83 6.76 -6.22
N GLU A 63 -10.60 5.67 -6.94
CA GLU A 63 -10.90 4.33 -6.50
C GLU A 63 -9.62 3.60 -6.12
N SER A 64 -9.75 2.67 -5.19
CA SER A 64 -8.63 1.86 -4.73
C SER A 64 -9.09 0.44 -4.45
N TYR A 65 -8.23 -0.52 -4.71
CA TYR A 65 -8.56 -1.93 -4.65
C TYR A 65 -7.44 -2.71 -3.97
N ILE A 66 -7.80 -3.82 -3.34
CA ILE A 66 -6.83 -4.82 -2.89
C ILE A 66 -6.89 -5.98 -3.87
N ILE A 67 -5.79 -6.24 -4.56
CA ILE A 67 -5.67 -7.30 -5.57
C ILE A 67 -4.51 -8.24 -5.25
N ASP A 68 -4.50 -9.44 -5.81
CA ASP A 68 -3.31 -10.30 -5.77
C ASP A 68 -2.48 -10.19 -7.04
N GLU A 69 -1.33 -10.86 -7.06
CA GLU A 69 -0.42 -10.90 -8.20
C GLU A 69 -1.09 -11.34 -9.50
N GLY A 70 -2.00 -12.31 -9.45
CA GLY A 70 -2.73 -12.74 -10.64
C GLY A 70 -3.62 -11.62 -11.18
N GLY A 71 -4.41 -10.97 -10.32
CA GLY A 71 -5.22 -9.82 -10.69
C GLY A 71 -4.40 -8.66 -11.28
N TYR A 72 -3.22 -8.39 -10.70
CA TYR A 72 -2.32 -7.35 -11.17
C TYR A 72 -1.74 -7.66 -12.55
N GLN A 73 -1.26 -8.89 -12.78
CA GLN A 73 -0.69 -9.29 -14.08
C GLN A 73 -1.73 -9.25 -15.21
N TYR A 74 -2.98 -9.65 -14.93
CA TYR A 74 -4.07 -9.51 -15.91
C TYR A 74 -4.33 -8.04 -16.24
N TRP A 75 -4.40 -7.19 -15.22
CA TRP A 75 -4.59 -5.76 -15.41
C TRP A 75 -3.48 -5.13 -16.26
N GLU A 76 -2.21 -5.40 -15.94
CA GLU A 76 -1.08 -4.90 -16.73
C GLU A 76 -1.14 -5.36 -18.19
N SER A 77 -1.56 -6.60 -18.43
CA SER A 77 -1.72 -7.16 -19.77
C SER A 77 -2.84 -6.47 -20.57
N ASP A 78 -4.00 -6.24 -19.95
CA ASP A 78 -5.16 -5.64 -20.62
C ASP A 78 -4.96 -4.14 -20.89
N THR A 79 -4.14 -3.47 -20.08
CA THR A 79 -3.98 -2.00 -20.11
C THR A 79 -2.71 -1.51 -20.79
N GLN A 80 -1.95 -2.38 -21.48
CA GLN A 80 -0.69 -2.01 -22.15
C GLN A 80 -0.84 -0.83 -23.11
N ASP A 81 -1.98 -0.73 -23.79
CA ASP A 81 -2.30 0.35 -24.74
C ASP A 81 -3.00 1.56 -24.08
N LYS A 82 -3.05 1.60 -22.75
CA LYS A 82 -3.76 2.59 -21.92
C LYS A 82 -5.29 2.61 -22.14
N ASP A 83 -5.84 1.51 -22.63
CA ASP A 83 -7.30 1.32 -22.75
C ASP A 83 -7.91 0.84 -21.43
N PHE A 84 -7.96 1.74 -20.45
CA PHE A 84 -8.48 1.39 -19.12
C PHE A 84 -10.01 1.18 -19.10
N GLY A 85 -10.75 1.82 -20.01
CA GLY A 85 -12.22 1.76 -20.01
C GLY A 85 -12.79 0.40 -20.38
N ASN A 86 -11.99 -0.47 -21.01
CA ASN A 86 -12.37 -1.85 -21.36
C ASN A 86 -11.63 -2.91 -20.54
N ALA A 87 -10.80 -2.50 -19.58
CA ALA A 87 -10.00 -3.40 -18.77
C ALA A 87 -10.88 -4.19 -17.78
N LEU A 88 -10.37 -5.33 -17.32
CA LEU A 88 -10.98 -6.10 -16.22
C LEU A 88 -10.03 -6.11 -15.03
N LEU A 89 -10.57 -5.87 -13.82
CA LEU A 89 -9.83 -5.98 -12.57
C LEU A 89 -10.54 -6.93 -11.61
N SER A 90 -9.83 -7.97 -11.17
CA SER A 90 -10.28 -8.87 -10.11
C SER A 90 -9.70 -8.39 -8.77
N PHE A 91 -10.56 -8.14 -7.79
CA PHE A 91 -10.16 -7.61 -6.49
C PHE A 91 -10.83 -8.35 -5.32
N TYR A 92 -10.14 -8.34 -4.17
CA TYR A 92 -10.65 -8.85 -2.90
C TYR A 92 -11.47 -7.80 -2.16
N TYR A 93 -11.13 -6.53 -2.35
CA TYR A 93 -11.77 -5.41 -1.69
C TYR A 93 -11.73 -4.18 -2.61
N ALA A 94 -12.82 -3.42 -2.63
CA ALA A 94 -12.91 -2.13 -3.29
C ALA A 94 -13.25 -1.06 -2.26
N PHE A 95 -12.42 -0.02 -2.18
CA PHE A 95 -12.78 1.17 -1.44
C PHE A 95 -13.77 2.00 -2.28
N PRO A 96 -14.87 2.50 -1.68
CA PRO A 96 -15.79 3.37 -2.41
C PRO A 96 -15.08 4.66 -2.84
N PRO A 97 -15.63 5.41 -3.81
CA PRO A 97 -15.12 6.73 -4.18
C PRO A 97 -14.84 7.58 -2.94
N LEU A 98 -13.57 7.93 -2.74
CA LEU A 98 -13.13 8.42 -1.45
C LEU A 98 -13.60 9.86 -1.21
N SER A 99 -14.53 10.00 -0.26
CA SER A 99 -14.85 11.28 0.38
C SER A 99 -14.30 11.25 1.81
N GLY A 100 -12.97 11.41 1.93
CA GLY A 100 -12.25 11.32 3.21
C GLY A 100 -11.59 9.95 3.45
N LYS A 101 -11.22 9.68 4.71
CA LYS A 101 -10.51 8.46 5.10
C LYS A 101 -11.46 7.26 5.15
N GLN A 102 -11.09 6.18 4.47
CA GLN A 102 -11.78 4.88 4.50
C GLN A 102 -10.84 3.80 5.03
N SER A 103 -11.39 2.74 5.60
CA SER A 103 -10.63 1.60 6.12
C SER A 103 -11.34 0.30 5.74
N SER A 104 -10.55 -0.72 5.37
CA SER A 104 -11.06 -2.04 5.04
C SER A 104 -11.57 -2.82 6.25
N GLY A 105 -11.17 -2.41 7.47
CA GLY A 105 -11.15 -3.29 8.62
C GLY A 105 -10.12 -4.42 8.44
N TRP A 106 -10.08 -5.33 9.39
CA TRP A 106 -9.17 -6.49 9.33
C TRP A 106 -9.67 -7.54 8.33
N LEU A 107 -8.90 -7.75 7.26
CA LEU A 107 -9.15 -8.72 6.20
C LEU A 107 -8.21 -9.92 6.32
N GLY A 108 -8.79 -11.11 6.44
CA GLY A 108 -8.06 -12.39 6.46
C GLY A 108 -7.66 -12.88 5.07
N LEU A 109 -6.90 -12.07 4.32
CA LEU A 109 -6.59 -12.32 2.91
C LEU A 109 -5.72 -13.56 2.65
N ASN A 110 -4.92 -13.99 3.64
CA ASN A 110 -4.13 -15.22 3.59
C ASN A 110 -4.50 -16.21 4.72
N ASP A 111 -5.78 -16.21 5.12
CA ASP A 111 -6.30 -17.13 6.11
C ASP A 111 -6.31 -18.57 5.58
N GLY A 112 -5.66 -19.50 6.30
CA GLY A 112 -5.53 -20.88 5.87
C GLY A 112 -4.54 -21.11 4.72
N GLY A 113 -3.79 -20.07 4.32
CA GLY A 113 -2.66 -20.21 3.41
C GLY A 113 -1.52 -21.03 4.02
N SER A 114 -0.75 -21.70 3.18
CA SER A 114 0.43 -22.48 3.60
C SER A 114 1.77 -21.81 3.28
N SER A 115 1.73 -20.68 2.57
CA SER A 115 2.89 -19.88 2.18
C SER A 115 2.55 -18.39 2.22
N SER A 116 3.59 -17.55 2.22
CA SER A 116 3.46 -16.11 2.03
C SER A 116 2.80 -15.81 0.68
N LYS A 117 1.96 -14.77 0.62
CA LYS A 117 1.28 -14.36 -0.61
C LYS A 117 1.42 -12.85 -0.81
N LEU A 118 1.78 -12.45 -2.04
CA LEU A 118 1.91 -11.06 -2.45
C LEU A 118 0.55 -10.48 -2.86
N PHE A 119 0.27 -9.28 -2.37
CA PHE A 119 -0.88 -8.47 -2.68
C PHE A 119 -0.44 -7.06 -3.09
N TYR A 120 -1.36 -6.37 -3.75
CA TYR A 120 -1.17 -5.01 -4.22
C TYR A 120 -2.33 -4.16 -3.73
N LEU A 121 -2.01 -3.05 -3.07
CA LEU A 121 -2.93 -1.95 -2.89
C LEU A 121 -2.87 -1.11 -4.17
N PHE A 122 -3.89 -1.28 -4.99
CA PHE A 122 -4.03 -0.68 -6.30
C PHE A 122 -4.77 0.64 -6.19
N PHE A 123 -4.20 1.70 -6.76
CA PHE A 123 -4.81 3.01 -6.79
C PHE A 123 -4.94 3.48 -8.22
N GLU A 124 -6.13 3.95 -8.59
CA GLU A 124 -6.37 4.41 -9.94
C GLU A 124 -6.85 5.84 -10.04
N ASN A 125 -6.45 6.45 -11.15
CA ASN A 125 -7.03 7.68 -11.66
C ASN A 125 -7.32 7.48 -13.16
N THR A 126 -8.05 6.40 -13.49
CA THR A 126 -8.33 5.96 -14.86
C THR A 126 -9.84 5.92 -15.17
N ALA A 127 -10.20 5.47 -16.37
CA ALA A 127 -11.60 5.34 -16.78
C ALA A 127 -12.21 3.94 -16.53
N PHE A 128 -11.52 3.07 -15.79
CA PHE A 128 -11.99 1.71 -15.50
C PHE A 128 -13.15 1.66 -14.50
N GLY A 129 -12.98 2.31 -13.34
CA GLY A 129 -13.90 2.25 -12.23
C GLY A 129 -15.22 3.02 -12.45
N VAL A 130 -15.96 3.20 -11.36
CA VAL A 130 -17.23 3.96 -11.37
C VAL A 130 -16.97 5.46 -11.55
N ILE A 131 -15.79 5.92 -11.18
CA ILE A 131 -15.38 7.31 -11.28
C ILE A 131 -14.25 7.45 -12.28
N SER A 132 -14.45 8.31 -13.28
CA SER A 132 -13.39 8.72 -14.20
C SER A 132 -12.78 10.06 -13.75
N PRO A 133 -11.47 10.29 -14.01
CA PRO A 133 -10.85 11.59 -13.79
C PRO A 133 -11.62 12.71 -14.51
N PRO A 134 -11.65 13.93 -13.95
CA PRO A 134 -12.20 15.09 -14.63
C PRO A 134 -11.56 15.30 -16.01
N VAL A 135 -12.39 15.66 -17.00
CA VAL A 135 -11.91 15.87 -18.38
C VAL A 135 -11.11 17.17 -18.53
N ALA A 136 -11.32 18.15 -17.64
CA ALA A 136 -10.60 19.42 -17.56
C ALA A 136 -10.70 20.02 -16.13
N GLY A 137 -9.74 20.87 -15.75
CA GLY A 137 -9.69 21.56 -14.45
C GLY A 137 -8.33 21.45 -13.75
N ASP A 138 -8.16 22.14 -12.63
CA ASP A 138 -6.87 22.30 -11.94
C ASP A 138 -6.31 21.02 -11.30
N ALA A 139 -7.07 19.93 -11.28
CA ALA A 139 -6.66 18.68 -10.65
C ALA A 139 -6.66 17.54 -11.68
N GLU A 140 -5.57 17.44 -12.43
CA GLU A 140 -5.26 16.30 -13.30
C GLU A 140 -4.61 15.14 -12.54
N SER A 141 -4.38 15.26 -11.24
CA SER A 141 -3.67 14.25 -10.44
C SER A 141 -4.30 14.11 -9.06
N SER A 142 -4.42 12.88 -8.58
CA SER A 142 -4.90 12.54 -7.25
C SER A 142 -3.73 12.18 -6.34
N THR A 143 -3.73 12.72 -5.12
CA THR A 143 -2.77 12.35 -4.07
C THR A 143 -3.50 11.51 -3.02
N MET A 144 -3.05 10.28 -2.87
CA MET A 144 -3.63 9.29 -1.98
C MET A 144 -2.68 9.04 -0.81
N MET A 145 -3.19 9.14 0.42
CA MET A 145 -2.50 8.68 1.61
C MET A 145 -2.98 7.27 1.96
N TYR A 146 -2.08 6.43 2.45
CA TYR A 146 -2.45 5.08 2.87
C TYR A 146 -1.68 4.62 4.11
N THR A 147 -2.21 3.56 4.73
CA THR A 147 -1.56 2.84 5.83
C THR A 147 -1.90 1.36 5.67
N ILE A 148 -0.93 0.47 5.88
CA ILE A 148 -1.10 -0.98 5.80
C ILE A 148 -0.66 -1.59 7.13
N ASP A 149 -1.63 -1.97 7.95
CA ASP A 149 -1.36 -2.63 9.23
C ASP A 149 -1.46 -4.14 9.04
N ILE A 150 -0.39 -4.88 9.36
CA ILE A 150 -0.35 -6.34 9.23
C ILE A 150 -0.14 -6.96 10.61
N ARG A 151 -0.94 -8.00 10.93
CA ARG A 151 -0.76 -8.77 12.16
C ARG A 151 -1.14 -10.22 11.99
N ASN A 152 -0.65 -11.05 12.90
CA ASN A 152 -1.12 -12.42 13.04
C ASN A 152 -2.58 -12.41 13.52
N ARG A 153 -3.39 -13.34 13.00
CA ARG A 153 -4.72 -13.59 13.53
C ARG A 153 -4.60 -14.11 14.96
N GLN A 154 -5.30 -13.46 15.90
CA GLN A 154 -5.47 -13.98 17.25
C GLN A 154 -6.76 -14.79 17.23
N ASP A 155 -6.64 -16.10 17.49
CA ASP A 155 -7.78 -17.02 17.61
C ASP A 155 -8.60 -16.75 18.88
#